data_AF-A0A0J5G0W1-F1
#
_entry.id   AF-A0A0J5G0W1-F1
#
_cell.length_a   1.000
_cell.length_b   1.000
_cell.length_c   1.000
_cell.angle_alpha   90.00
_cell.angle_beta   90.00
_cell.angle_gamma   90.00
#
_symmetry.space_group_name_H-M   'P 1'
#
loop_
_entity.id
_entity.type
_entity.pdbx_description
1 polymer ?
#
loop_
_entity_poly.entity_id
_entity_poly.type
_entity_poly.pdbx_seq_one_letter_code
_entity_poly.pdbx_strand_id
1 'polypeptide(L)'
;MQTFNGLYAITPDTDDSERLIEQVGAVLDGGARILQYRNKGSDAVRRLWQASILASLARSRNVLFIVNDDVELARAVGADGVHVGRDDAGIAAARAALGPSAIVGASC
;
A
#
# COMPACT_ATOMS: atom_id res chain seq x y z
N MET A 1 -10.21 -5.71 -18.27
CA MET A 1 -9.11 -6.00 -17.32
C MET A 1 -8.24 -4.75 -17.28
N GLN A 2 -8.03 -4.13 -16.11
CA GLN A 2 -7.10 -2.99 -16.02
C GLN A 2 -5.68 -3.50 -16.27
N THR A 3 -4.89 -2.73 -17.02
CA THR A 3 -3.46 -2.99 -17.23
C THR A 3 -2.67 -2.03 -16.36
N PHE A 4 -1.70 -2.56 -15.61
CA PHE A 4 -0.79 -1.77 -14.78
C PHE A 4 0.56 -1.64 -15.49
N ASN A 5 1.10 -0.43 -15.53
CA ASN A 5 2.31 -0.10 -16.28
C ASN A 5 3.17 0.85 -15.45
N GLY A 6 4.49 0.77 -15.62
CA GLY A 6 5.45 1.66 -14.96
C GLY A 6 6.10 1.03 -13.72
N LEU A 7 6.71 1.88 -12.90
CA LEU A 7 7.50 1.44 -11.75
C LEU A 7 6.59 1.18 -10.54
N TYR A 8 6.74 0.00 -9.95
CA TYR A 8 6.10 -0.41 -8.69
C TYR A 8 7.15 -0.37 -7.56
N ALA A 9 7.05 0.63 -6.68
CA ALA A 9 7.92 0.80 -5.53
C ALA A 9 7.32 0.14 -4.28
N ILE A 10 8.18 -0.42 -3.42
CA ILE A 10 7.81 -1.02 -2.14
C ILE A 10 8.64 -0.33 -1.05
N THR A 11 8.00 0.12 0.03
CA THR A 11 8.71 0.78 1.13
C THR A 11 9.56 -0.22 1.93
N PRO A 12 10.68 0.22 2.53
CA PRO A 12 11.40 -0.60 3.51
C PRO A 12 10.60 -0.73 4.82
N ASP A 13 10.91 -1.77 5.60
CA ASP A 13 10.48 -1.83 6.99
C ASP A 13 11.29 -0.80 7.79
N THR A 14 10.63 0.23 8.33
CA THR A 14 11.30 1.27 9.12
C THR A 14 10.36 1.92 10.13
N ASP A 15 10.92 2.39 11.25
CA ASP A 15 10.28 3.24 12.24
C ASP A 15 10.57 4.74 12.05
N ASP A 16 11.55 5.08 11.19
CA ASP A 16 11.88 6.45 10.81
C ASP A 16 10.86 6.99 9.81
N SER A 17 9.76 7.49 10.37
CA SER A 17 8.63 8.07 9.66
C SER A 17 8.99 9.25 8.76
N GLU A 18 9.84 10.16 9.23
CA GLU A 18 10.17 11.39 8.50
C GLU A 18 10.98 11.05 7.25
N ARG A 19 12.03 10.24 7.42
CA ARG A 19 12.84 9.76 6.30
C ARG A 19 12.03 8.94 5.32
N LEU A 20 11.11 8.10 5.80
CA LEU A 20 10.22 7.33 4.93
C LEU A 20 9.39 8.26 4.03
N ILE A 21 8.77 9.29 4.60
CA ILE A 21 7.94 10.24 3.85
C ILE A 21 8.77 10.99 2.80
N GLU A 22 9.98 11.44 3.16
CA GLU A 22 10.89 12.12 2.23
C GLU A 22 11.27 11.20 1.04
N GLN A 23 11.71 9.97 1.34
CA GLN A 23 12.11 9.00 0.32
C GLN A 23 10.95 8.63 -0.59
N VAL A 24 9.75 8.42 -0.03
CA VAL A 24 8.57 8.13 -0.83
C VAL A 24 8.25 9.32 -1.73
N GLY A 25 8.29 10.56 -1.22
CA GLY A 25 8.09 11.76 -2.02
C GLY A 25 8.99 11.77 -3.26
N ALA A 26 10.29 11.56 -3.06
CA ALA A 26 11.26 11.48 -4.16
C ALA A 26 10.98 10.34 -5.15
N VAL A 27 10.56 9.17 -4.68
CA VAL A 27 10.19 8.02 -5.52
C VAL A 27 8.95 8.32 -6.37
N LEU A 28 7.94 8.97 -5.79
CA LEU A 28 6.74 9.36 -6.51
C LEU A 28 7.05 10.43 -7.57
N ASP A 29 7.85 11.44 -7.21
CA ASP A 29 8.29 12.49 -8.13
C ASP A 29 9.21 11.94 -9.24
N GLY A 30 9.95 10.88 -8.95
CA GLY A 30 10.76 10.11 -9.90
C GLY A 30 9.95 9.24 -10.88
N GLY A 31 8.63 9.20 -10.75
CA GLY A 31 7.74 8.57 -11.73
C GLY A 31 7.22 7.18 -11.36
N ALA A 32 7.29 6.78 -10.10
CA ALA A 32 6.56 5.60 -9.64
C ALA A 32 5.05 5.71 -9.97
N ARG A 33 4.42 4.58 -10.28
CA ARG A 33 2.99 4.49 -10.63
C ARG A 33 2.19 3.70 -9.62
N ILE A 34 2.87 2.85 -8.85
CA ILE A 34 2.30 2.12 -7.73
C ILE A 34 3.29 2.21 -6.56
N LEU A 35 2.76 2.49 -5.37
CA LEU A 35 3.49 2.44 -4.11
C LEU A 35 2.84 1.39 -3.20
N GLN A 36 3.62 0.40 -2.77
CA GLN A 36 3.22 -0.52 -1.71
C GLN A 36 3.84 -0.08 -0.39
N TYR A 37 2.99 0.24 0.57
CA TYR A 37 3.40 0.39 1.96
C TYR A 37 3.56 -0.99 2.59
N ARG A 38 4.80 -1.32 2.93
CA ARG A 38 5.20 -2.54 3.63
C ARG A 38 5.97 -2.16 4.89
N ASN A 39 5.37 -2.49 6.03
CA ASN A 39 5.99 -2.36 7.34
C ASN A 39 5.54 -3.51 8.24
N LYS A 40 6.47 -4.42 8.55
CA LYS A 40 6.27 -5.58 9.44
C LYS A 40 6.45 -5.27 10.93
N GLY A 41 6.65 -4.01 11.30
CA GLY A 41 6.70 -3.58 12.69
C GLY A 41 5.38 -3.86 13.44
N SER A 42 5.46 -3.94 14.76
CA SER A 42 4.30 -4.24 15.62
C SER A 42 3.53 -3.00 16.09
N ASP A 43 4.06 -1.80 15.87
CA ASP A 43 3.41 -0.55 16.29
C ASP A 43 2.28 -0.16 15.33
N ALA A 44 1.05 -0.52 15.70
CA ALA A 44 -0.14 -0.24 14.90
C ALA A 44 -0.41 1.27 14.75
N VAL A 45 -0.12 2.08 15.77
CA VAL A 45 -0.38 3.53 15.73
C VAL A 45 0.56 4.19 14.74
N ARG A 46 1.86 3.88 14.80
CA ARG A 46 2.84 4.37 13.82
C ARG A 46 2.50 3.88 12.42
N ARG A 47 2.14 2.60 12.25
CA ARG A 47 1.79 2.05 10.94
C ARG A 47 0.58 2.73 10.33
N LEU A 48 -0.46 2.98 11.13
CA LEU A 48 -1.64 3.72 10.69
C LEU A 48 -1.29 5.15 10.29
N TRP A 49 -0.47 5.84 11.10
CA TRP A 49 -0.04 7.19 10.81
C TRP A 49 0.78 7.27 9.51
N GLN A 50 1.81 6.43 9.37
CA GLN A 50 2.64 6.36 8.16
C GLN A 50 1.78 6.07 6.93
N ALA A 51 0.97 5.01 6.96
CA ALA A 51 0.13 4.64 5.84
C ALA A 51 -0.87 5.75 5.44
N SER A 52 -1.44 6.47 6.41
CA SER A 52 -2.37 7.58 6.14
C SER A 52 -1.69 8.75 5.41
N ILE A 53 -0.48 9.10 5.82
CA ILE A 53 0.30 10.15 5.16
C ILE A 53 0.72 9.71 3.75
N LEU A 54 1.24 8.50 3.60
CA LEU A 54 1.68 7.99 2.30
C LEU A 54 0.51 7.80 1.33
N ALA A 55 -0.66 7.37 1.80
CA ALA A 55 -1.88 7.28 0.98
C ALA A 55 -2.29 8.67 0.44
N SER A 56 -2.25 9.68 1.30
CA SER A 56 -2.54 11.07 0.91
C SER A 56 -1.53 11.59 -0.12
N LEU A 57 -0.24 11.28 0.08
CA LEU A 57 0.84 11.68 -0.81
C LEU A 57 0.72 11.02 -2.19
N ALA A 58 0.47 9.70 -2.23
CA ALA A 58 0.25 8.94 -3.46
C ALA A 58 -0.97 9.47 -4.23
N ARG A 59 -2.09 9.72 -3.54
CA ARG A 59 -3.30 10.29 -4.14
C ARG A 59 -3.05 11.65 -4.77
N SER A 60 -2.30 12.53 -4.11
CA SER A 60 -1.97 13.86 -4.65
C SER A 60 -1.18 13.82 -5.97
N ARG A 61 -0.54 12.67 -6.27
CA ARG A 61 0.27 12.45 -7.47
C ARG A 61 -0.36 11.46 -8.45
N ASN A 62 -1.62 11.06 -8.24
CA ASN A 62 -2.31 10.04 -9.03
C ASN A 62 -1.53 8.71 -9.09
N VAL A 63 -0.90 8.32 -7.99
CA VAL A 63 -0.19 7.05 -7.83
C VAL A 63 -1.07 6.09 -7.02
N LEU A 64 -1.16 4.83 -7.46
CA LEU A 64 -1.89 3.81 -6.73
C LEU A 64 -1.19 3.46 -5.41
N PHE A 65 -1.95 3.40 -4.34
CA PHE A 65 -1.46 3.05 -3.01
C PHE A 65 -1.97 1.69 -2.56
N ILE A 66 -1.04 0.77 -2.28
CA ILE A 66 -1.31 -0.60 -1.87
C ILE A 66 -0.75 -0.82 -0.47
N VAL A 67 -1.50 -1.49 0.40
CA VAL A 67 -1.00 -1.91 1.72
C VAL A 67 -0.60 -3.39 1.69
N ASN A 68 0.54 -3.73 2.28
CA ASN A 68 0.96 -5.12 2.38
C ASN A 68 0.30 -5.84 3.56
N ASP A 69 -0.27 -7.02 3.32
CA ASP A 69 -0.87 -8.03 4.22
C ASP A 69 -2.02 -7.57 5.14
N ASP A 70 -2.12 -6.27 5.42
CA ASP A 70 -3.03 -5.71 6.43
C ASP A 70 -4.27 -5.11 5.78
N VAL A 71 -5.29 -5.95 5.59
CA VAL A 71 -6.56 -5.60 4.94
C VAL A 71 -7.32 -4.52 5.72
N GLU A 72 -7.31 -4.58 7.06
CA GLU A 72 -7.98 -3.57 7.88
C GLU A 72 -7.27 -2.23 7.80
N LEU A 73 -5.94 -2.21 7.79
CA LEU A 73 -5.19 -0.98 7.55
C LEU A 73 -5.46 -0.41 6.15
N ALA A 74 -5.49 -1.26 5.12
CA ALA A 74 -5.84 -0.86 3.76
C ALA A 74 -7.20 -0.17 3.70
N ARG A 75 -8.20 -0.75 4.37
CA ARG A 75 -9.55 -0.20 4.50
C ARG A 75 -9.54 1.12 5.27
N ALA A 76 -8.83 1.18 6.40
CA ALA A 76 -8.79 2.33 7.29
C ALA A 76 -8.21 3.58 6.62
N VAL A 77 -7.18 3.42 5.78
CA VAL A 77 -6.53 4.54 5.08
C VAL A 77 -7.12 4.83 3.70
N GLY A 78 -8.11 4.05 3.26
CA GLY A 78 -8.69 4.16 1.93
C GLY A 78 -7.67 3.90 0.82
N ALA A 79 -6.88 2.83 0.97
CA ALA A 79 -5.93 2.37 -0.04
C ALA A 79 -6.67 1.86 -1.29
N ASP A 80 -6.00 1.93 -2.45
CA ASP A 80 -6.53 1.40 -3.71
C ASP A 80 -6.54 -0.14 -3.73
N GLY A 81 -5.79 -0.76 -2.82
CA GLY A 81 -5.74 -2.21 -2.70
C GLY A 81 -4.84 -2.74 -1.59
N VAL A 82 -4.71 -4.06 -1.60
CA VAL A 82 -3.86 -4.82 -0.69
C VAL A 82 -3.02 -5.83 -1.47
N HIS A 83 -1.81 -6.11 -1.01
CA HIS A 83 -0.99 -7.22 -1.48
C HIS A 83 -0.90 -8.28 -0.37
N VAL A 84 -1.32 -9.51 -0.65
CA VAL A 84 -1.38 -10.60 0.33
C VAL A 84 -0.51 -11.80 -0.09
N GLY A 85 -0.32 -12.74 0.84
CA GLY A 85 0.25 -14.05 0.53
C GLY A 85 -0.58 -14.86 -0.48
N ARG A 86 0.00 -15.96 -0.97
CA ARG A 86 -0.57 -16.82 -2.03
C ARG A 86 -1.89 -17.52 -1.65
N ASP A 87 -2.23 -17.58 -0.37
CA ASP A 87 -3.35 -18.39 0.11
C ASP A 87 -4.71 -17.86 -0.36
N ASP A 88 -5.53 -18.76 -0.92
CA ASP A 88 -6.84 -18.43 -1.50
C ASP A 88 -7.78 -17.82 -0.45
N ALA A 89 -7.66 -18.24 0.82
CA ALA A 89 -8.45 -17.68 1.91
C ALA A 89 -8.11 -16.20 2.16
N GLY A 90 -6.83 -15.82 2.04
CA GLY A 90 -6.38 -14.43 2.17
C GLY A 90 -6.92 -13.54 1.05
N ILE A 91 -6.93 -14.04 -0.19
CA ILE A 91 -7.46 -13.34 -1.36
C ILE A 91 -8.98 -13.13 -1.21
N ALA A 92 -9.71 -14.18 -0.82
CA ALA A 92 -11.15 -14.11 -0.63
C ALA A 92 -11.54 -13.14 0.50
N ALA A 93 -10.81 -13.17 1.62
CA ALA A 93 -11.02 -12.25 2.74
C ALA A 93 -10.76 -10.79 2.34
N ALA A 94 -9.65 -10.53 1.64
CA ALA A 94 -9.35 -9.20 1.10
C ALA A 94 -10.45 -8.68 0.17
N ARG A 95 -10.94 -9.53 -0.74
CA ARG A 95 -12.01 -9.18 -1.66
C ARG A 95 -13.33 -8.87 -0.94
N ALA A 96 -13.68 -9.67 0.07
CA ALA A 96 -14.89 -9.45 0.86
C ALA A 96 -14.83 -8.14 1.65
N ALA A 97 -13.68 -7.80 2.24
CA ALA A 97 -13.51 -6.61 3.07
C ALA A 97 -13.40 -5.30 2.27
N LEU A 98 -12.70 -5.31 1.12
CA LEU A 98 -12.40 -4.11 0.34
C LEU A 98 -13.35 -3.89 -0.86
N GLY A 99 -14.20 -4.87 -1.16
CA GLY A 99 -15.17 -4.79 -2.24
C GLY A 99 -14.57 -5.04 -3.63
N PRO A 100 -15.40 -4.99 -4.69
CA PRO A 100 -15.03 -5.45 -6.04
C PRO A 100 -14.06 -4.51 -6.78
N SER A 101 -13.96 -3.24 -6.37
CA SER A 101 -13.12 -2.24 -7.04
C SER A 101 -11.67 -2.25 -6.56
N ALA A 102 -11.39 -2.80 -5.37
CA ALA A 102 -10.05 -2.82 -4.81
C ALA A 102 -9.10 -3.74 -5.60
N ILE A 103 -7.84 -3.33 -5.69
CA ILE A 103 -6.76 -4.15 -6.24
C ILE A 103 -6.36 -5.19 -5.19
N VAL A 104 -6.33 -6.47 -5.57
CA VAL A 104 -5.84 -7.55 -4.69
C VAL A 104 -4.67 -8.22 -5.40
N GLY A 105 -3.46 -7.89 -4.96
CA GLY A 105 -2.23 -8.55 -5.39
C GLY A 105 -1.95 -9.78 -4.54
N ALA A 106 -1.42 -10.84 -5.15
CA ALA A 106 -1.02 -12.05 -4.44
C ALA A 106 0.39 -12.45 -4.87
N SER A 107 1.23 -12.85 -3.92
CA SER A 107 2.53 -13.46 -4.21
C SER A 107 2.34 -14.86 -4.83
N CYS A 108 3.18 -15.25 -5.79
CA CYS A 108 3.08 -16.52 -6.53
C CYS A 108 4.15 -17.56 -6.15
#